data_AF-A0A4V2YZY0-F1
#
_entry.id   AF-A0A4V2YZY0-F1
#
_cell.length_a   1.000
_cell.length_b   1.000
_cell.length_c   1.000
_cell.angle_alpha   90.00
_cell.angle_beta   90.00
_cell.angle_gamma   90.00
#
_symmetry.space_group_name_H-M   'P 1'
#
loop_
_entity.id
_entity.type
_entity.pdbx_description
1 polymer ?
#
loop_
_entity_poly.entity_id
_entity_poly.type
_entity_poly.pdbx_seq_one_letter_code
_entity_poly.pdbx_strand_id
1 'polypeptide(L)'
;MIEFTVKPDHGEPFDITAASRDVFLWEKAYRGAAFSNLRGGGTMTELYQLAHTACRRQGMFAGSLDEFADTHDLAFEEDQDDEPDPTQPDHSPDE
;
A
#
# COMPACT_ATOMS: atom_id res chain seq x y z
N MET A 1 -5.20 10.35 -3.44
CA MET A 1 -3.85 9.85 -3.79
C MET A 1 -3.65 8.61 -2.93
N ILE A 2 -2.92 7.62 -3.40
CA ILE A 2 -2.63 6.41 -2.60
C ILE A 2 -1.12 6.35 -2.42
N GLU A 3 -0.67 6.27 -1.18
CA GLU A 3 0.73 6.23 -0.82
C GLU A 3 1.12 4.78 -0.53
N PHE A 4 2.30 4.37 -1.01
CA PHE A 4 2.86 3.05 -0.75
C PHE A 4 4.30 3.21 -0.31
N THR A 5 4.69 2.51 0.74
CA THR A 5 6.09 2.31 1.08
C THR A 5 6.54 1.00 0.45
N VAL A 6 7.49 1.08 -0.47
CA VAL A 6 8.03 -0.07 -1.20
C VAL A 6 9.35 -0.50 -0.56
N LYS A 7 9.46 -1.77 -0.19
CA LYS A 7 10.64 -2.37 0.42
C LYS A 7 11.29 -3.35 -0.56
N PRO A 8 12.35 -2.97 -1.27
CA PRO A 8 13.11 -3.90 -2.10
C PRO A 8 13.90 -4.89 -1.22
N ASP A 9 14.08 -6.14 -1.68
CA ASP A 9 14.94 -7.14 -1.02
C ASP A 9 16.40 -6.68 -0.87
N HIS A 10 16.83 -5.88 -1.83
CA HIS A 10 18.18 -5.33 -1.91
C HIS A 10 18.08 -3.83 -2.20
N GLY A 11 18.07 -3.02 -1.14
CA GLY A 11 18.06 -1.56 -1.26
C GLY A 11 17.49 -0.89 -0.02
N GLU A 12 17.37 0.43 -0.10
CA GLU A 12 16.64 1.21 0.91
C GLU A 12 15.15 1.29 0.54
N PRO A 13 14.24 1.18 1.52
CA PRO A 13 12.82 1.43 1.30
C PRO A 13 12.59 2.83 0.73
N PHE A 14 11.57 2.96 -0.10
CA PHE A 14 11.20 4.24 -0.70
C PHE A 14 9.69 4.38 -0.81
N ASP A 15 9.21 5.62 -0.65
CA ASP A 15 7.79 5.94 -0.74
C ASP A 15 7.42 6.36 -2.17
N ILE A 16 6.28 5.89 -2.64
CA ILE A 16 5.68 6.31 -3.90
C ILE A 16 4.24 6.80 -3.68
N THR A 17 3.90 7.87 -4.37
CA THR A 17 2.51 8.36 -4.41
C THR A 17 1.88 8.02 -5.76
N ALA A 18 0.87 7.17 -5.76
CA ALA A 18 -0.01 6.94 -6.91
C ALA A 18 -1.00 8.10 -7.06
N ALA A 19 -0.85 8.86 -8.14
CA ALA A 19 -1.73 9.96 -8.49
C ALA A 19 -2.95 9.47 -9.29
N SER A 20 -3.93 10.34 -9.53
CA SER A 20 -5.11 10.01 -10.35
C SER A 20 -4.75 9.52 -11.76
N ARG A 21 -3.63 9.99 -12.31
CA ARG A 21 -3.10 9.51 -13.59
C ARG A 21 -2.64 8.04 -13.51
N ASP A 22 -2.03 7.65 -12.40
CA ASP A 22 -1.57 6.26 -12.20
C ASP A 22 -2.77 5.33 -12.07
N VAL A 23 -3.78 5.74 -11.31
CA VAL A 23 -5.06 5.02 -11.21
C VAL A 23 -5.71 4.85 -12.59
N PHE A 24 -5.80 5.92 -13.38
CA PHE A 24 -6.37 5.85 -14.72
C PHE A 24 -5.58 4.92 -15.66
N LEU A 25 -4.25 4.98 -15.60
CA LEU A 25 -3.40 4.08 -16.41
C LEU A 25 -3.54 2.62 -15.98
N TRP A 26 -3.68 2.38 -14.68
CA TRP A 26 -3.94 1.07 -14.11
C TRP A 26 -5.32 0.52 -14.56
N GLU A 27 -6.41 1.27 -14.41
CA GLU A 27 -7.75 0.87 -14.86
C GLU A 27 -7.79 0.55 -16.37
N LYS A 28 -7.03 1.30 -17.16
CA LYS A 28 -6.90 1.05 -18.61
C LYS A 28 -6.11 -0.24 -18.93
N ALA A 29 -5.12 -0.57 -18.12
CA ALA A 29 -4.24 -1.72 -18.35
C ALA A 29 -4.86 -3.04 -17.89
N TYR A 30 -5.67 -3.03 -16.84
CA TYR A 30 -6.20 -4.24 -16.20
C TYR A 30 -7.72 -4.31 -16.31
N ARG A 31 -8.24 -5.35 -16.98
CA ARG A 31 -9.68 -5.52 -17.16
C ARG A 31 -10.36 -5.81 -15.81
N GLY A 32 -11.33 -4.98 -15.44
CA GLY A 32 -12.08 -5.13 -14.19
C GLY A 32 -11.48 -4.39 -13.00
N ALA A 33 -10.32 -3.74 -13.19
CA ALA A 33 -9.79 -2.78 -12.23
C ALA A 33 -10.71 -1.56 -12.15
N ALA A 34 -11.09 -1.20 -10.92
CA ALA A 34 -11.90 -0.03 -10.64
C ALA A 34 -11.40 0.65 -9.36
N PHE A 35 -11.26 1.97 -9.40
CA PHE A 35 -10.85 2.76 -8.25
C PHE A 35 -11.79 2.57 -7.03
N SER A 36 -13.06 2.29 -7.29
CA SER A 36 -14.03 1.95 -6.25
C SER A 36 -13.63 0.73 -5.42
N ASN A 37 -12.96 -0.26 -6.03
CA ASN A 37 -12.51 -1.47 -5.34
C ASN A 37 -11.38 -1.14 -4.38
N LEU A 38 -10.39 -0.37 -4.84
CA LEU A 38 -9.27 0.09 -4.01
C LEU A 38 -9.76 0.91 -2.81
N ARG A 39 -10.76 1.77 -3.02
CA ARG A 39 -11.37 2.54 -1.92
C ARG A 39 -12.08 1.66 -0.88
N GLY A 40 -12.56 0.48 -1.28
CA GLY A 40 -13.21 -0.50 -0.42
C GLY A 40 -12.26 -1.49 0.25
N GLY A 41 -10.95 -1.24 0.21
CA GLY A 41 -9.91 -2.13 0.77
C GLY A 41 -9.14 -2.92 -0.28
N GLY A 42 -9.60 -2.94 -1.53
CA GLY A 42 -8.92 -3.57 -2.67
C GLY A 42 -8.53 -5.03 -2.45
N THR A 43 -7.92 -5.63 -3.46
CA THR A 43 -7.13 -6.85 -3.29
C THR A 43 -5.65 -6.51 -3.27
N MET A 44 -4.83 -7.34 -2.64
CA MET A 44 -3.38 -7.17 -2.65
C MET A 44 -2.83 -7.10 -4.08
N THR A 45 -3.38 -7.91 -4.99
CA THR A 45 -3.06 -7.86 -6.41
C THR A 45 -3.29 -6.48 -7.03
N GLU A 46 -4.42 -5.82 -6.74
CA GLU A 46 -4.71 -4.48 -7.25
C GLU A 46 -3.76 -3.43 -6.66
N LEU A 47 -3.37 -3.58 -5.39
CA LEU A 47 -2.39 -2.70 -4.73
C LEU A 47 -1.01 -2.82 -5.39
N TYR A 48 -0.52 -4.05 -5.61
CA TYR A 48 0.74 -4.31 -6.32
C TYR A 48 0.72 -3.78 -7.75
N GLN A 49 -0.39 -3.97 -8.48
CA GLN A 49 -0.55 -3.43 -9.83
C GLN A 49 -0.49 -1.90 -9.86
N LEU A 50 -1.13 -1.23 -8.90
CA LEU A 50 -1.12 0.22 -8.82
C LEU A 50 0.25 0.75 -8.40
N ALA A 51 0.88 0.14 -7.40
CA ALA A 51 2.23 0.48 -6.96
C ALA A 51 3.24 0.32 -8.11
N HIS A 52 3.21 -0.80 -8.83
CA HIS A 52 4.04 -1.02 -10.03
C HIS A 52 3.81 0.04 -11.10
N THR A 53 2.54 0.39 -11.37
CA THR A 53 2.18 1.42 -12.35
C THR A 53 2.78 2.78 -11.97
N ALA A 54 2.71 3.16 -10.69
CA ALA A 54 3.28 4.39 -10.17
C ALA A 54 4.82 4.37 -10.19
N CYS A 55 5.46 3.29 -9.73
CA CYS A 55 6.91 3.10 -9.77
C CYS A 55 7.45 3.25 -11.21
N ARG A 56 6.77 2.61 -12.17
CA ARG A 56 7.18 2.65 -13.57
C ARG A 56 7.06 4.03 -14.20
N ARG A 57 6.01 4.78 -13.86
CA ARG A 57 5.86 6.17 -14.32
C ARG A 57 6.92 7.09 -13.71
N GLN A 58 7.25 6.89 -12.45
CA GLN A 58 8.22 7.71 -11.71
C GLN A 58 9.67 7.35 -12.02
N GLY A 59 9.91 6.26 -12.75
CA GLY A 59 11.25 5.80 -13.12
C GLY A 59 11.99 5.07 -11.99
N MET A 60 11.27 4.66 -10.95
CA MET A 60 11.83 3.94 -9.79
C MET A 60 12.00 2.45 -10.07
N PHE A 61 11.20 1.90 -11.01
CA PHE A 61 11.27 0.50 -11.41
C PHE A 61 10.91 0.35 -12.90
N ALA A 62 11.60 -0.51 -13.64
CA ALA A 62 11.38 -0.70 -15.09
C ALA A 62 10.96 -2.13 -15.49
N GLY A 63 10.96 -3.07 -14.55
CA GLY A 63 10.61 -4.47 -14.78
C GLY A 63 9.11 -4.72 -14.96
N SER A 64 8.78 -5.99 -15.12
CA SER A 64 7.42 -6.52 -15.16
C SER A 64 6.76 -6.50 -13.77
N LEU A 65 5.44 -6.66 -13.73
CA LEU A 65 4.69 -6.76 -12.47
C LEU A 65 5.12 -7.99 -11.66
N ASP A 66 5.42 -9.09 -12.33
CA ASP A 66 5.83 -10.35 -11.71
C ASP A 66 7.18 -10.17 -10.98
N GLU A 67 8.16 -9.57 -11.67
CA GLU A 67 9.45 -9.21 -11.07
C GLU A 67 9.28 -8.22 -9.92
N PHE A 68 8.36 -7.26 -10.03
CA PHE A 68 8.08 -6.31 -8.95
C PHE A 68 7.56 -7.03 -7.71
N ALA A 69 6.60 -7.95 -7.88
CA ALA A 69 6.00 -8.71 -6.78
C ALA A 69 6.94 -9.75 -6.16
N ASP A 70 7.94 -10.23 -6.92
CA ASP A 70 8.93 -11.21 -6.43
C ASP A 70 10.06 -10.56 -5.63
N THR A 71 10.33 -9.26 -5.86
CA THR A 71 11.53 -8.58 -5.33
C THR A 71 11.24 -7.37 -4.44
N HIS A 72 9.97 -6.98 -4.31
CA HIS A 72 9.55 -5.84 -3.50
C HIS A 72 8.33 -6.20 -2.67
N ASP A 73 8.36 -5.82 -1.39
CA ASP A 73 7.20 -5.84 -0.53
C ASP A 73 6.53 -4.46 -0.48
N LEU A 74 5.22 -4.46 -0.36
CA LEU A 74 4.46 -3.26 0.02
C LEU A 74 4.29 -3.23 1.54
N ALA A 75 4.90 -2.24 2.17
CA ALA A 75 4.59 -1.90 3.54
C ALA A 75 3.39 -0.95 3.54
N PHE A 76 2.35 -1.37 4.24
CA PHE A 76 1.25 -0.53 4.63
C PHE A 76 1.54 -0.13 6.06
N GLU A 77 1.63 1.17 6.35
CA GLU A 77 1.55 1.62 7.73
C GLU A 77 0.14 1.23 8.19
N GLU A 78 0.03 0.11 8.92
CA GLU A 78 -1.11 -0.11 9.78
C GLU A 78 -1.14 1.09 10.72
N ASP A 79 -2.25 1.81 10.73
CA ASP A 79 -2.53 2.87 11.70
C ASP A 79 -1.94 2.46 13.06
N GLN A 80 -1.15 3.34 13.65
CA GLN A 80 -0.66 3.21 15.02
C GLN A 80 -1.86 3.14 15.98
N ASP A 81 -2.45 1.96 16.13
CA ASP A 81 -3.46 1.61 17.14
C ASP A 81 -2.82 0.70 18.21
N ASP A 82 -1.63 1.06 18.66
CA ASP A 82 -0.99 0.42 19.82
C ASP A 82 -0.44 1.48 20.78
N GLU A 83 -1.37 2.17 21.47
CA GLU A 83 -1.13 2.50 22.87
C GLU A 83 -2.46 2.35 23.64
N PRO A 84 -2.74 1.19 24.27
CA PRO A 84 -3.72 1.18 25.34
C PRO A 84 -3.18 2.08 26.46
N ASP A 85 -3.75 3.27 26.60
CA ASP A 85 -3.46 4.16 27.72
C ASP A 85 -3.68 3.37 29.04
N PRO A 86 -2.61 3.13 29.85
CA PRO A 86 -2.68 2.33 31.07
C PRO A 86 -3.44 3.03 32.21
N THR A 87 -4.06 4.19 31.96
CA THR A 87 -4.81 4.95 32.96
C THR A 87 -6.24 4.44 33.19
N GLN A 88 -6.61 3.24 32.72
CA GLN A 88 -7.85 2.61 33.20
C GLN A 88 -7.69 2.29 34.70
N PRO A 89 -8.43 2.95 35.60
CA PRO A 89 -8.37 2.63 37.01
C PRO A 89 -8.94 1.24 37.20
N ASP A 90 -8.15 0.41 37.87
CA ASP A 90 -8.47 -0.93 38.35
C ASP A 90 -9.88 -0.96 38.95
N HIS A 91 -10.77 -1.75 38.35
CA HIS A 91 -12.09 -1.98 38.92
C HIS A 91 -11.95 -3.12 39.93
N SER A 92 -11.75 -2.79 41.20
CA SER A 92 -11.84 -3.73 42.32
C SER A 92 -11.83 -3.01 43.69
N PRO A 93 -12.43 -3.60 44.74
CA PRO A 93 -13.73 -3.18 45.28
C PRO A 93 -13.64 -2.72 46.75
N ASP A 94 -14.58 -1.90 47.21
CA ASP A 94 -14.68 -1.58 48.65
C ASP A 94 -16.15 -1.60 49.12
N GLU A 95 -16.40 -2.56 50.02
CA GLU A 95 -17.49 -2.80 51.01
C GLU A 95 -18.97 -2.44 50.72
#